data_AF-A0A852V1E7-F1
#
_entry.id   AF-A0A852V1E7-F1
#
_cell.length_a   1.000
_cell.length_b   1.000
_cell.length_c   1.000
_cell.angle_alpha   90.00
_cell.angle_beta   90.00
_cell.angle_gamma   90.00
#
_symmetry.space_group_name_H-M   'P 1'
#
loop_
_entity.id
_entity.type
_entity.pdbx_description
1 polymer ?
#
loop_
_entity_poly.entity_id
_entity_poly.type
_entity_poly.pdbx_seq_one_letter_code
_entity_poly.pdbx_strand_id
1 'polypeptide(L)'
;MQMSRKIAGFLVGVAAFMIFEWINLGFNLADGHPTSFYVVHGVLVAVNILLALVIGTIGVRGLRGPGGPRGSSDPRALHGPAEGVQRPKV
;
A
#
# COMPACT_ATOMS: atom_id res chain seq x y z
N MET A 1 7.94 -12.97 8.73
CA MET A 1 8.51 -11.64 8.43
C MET A 1 7.38 -10.67 8.18
N GLN A 2 7.29 -9.58 8.94
CA GLN A 2 6.23 -8.57 8.77
C GLN A 2 6.73 -7.51 7.79
N MET A 3 5.93 -7.23 6.76
CA MET A 3 6.27 -6.24 5.74
C MET A 3 6.17 -4.82 6.31
N SER A 4 7.26 -4.05 6.24
CA SER A 4 7.25 -2.64 6.66
C SER A 4 6.36 -1.81 5.73
N ARG A 5 5.62 -0.84 6.30
CA ARG A 5 4.79 0.11 5.53
C ARG A 5 5.60 0.88 4.47
N LYS A 6 6.90 1.14 4.74
CA LYS A 6 7.80 1.79 3.77
C LYS A 6 8.02 0.92 2.54
N ILE A 7 8.27 -0.37 2.75
CA ILE A 7 8.48 -1.35 1.67
C ILE A 7 7.17 -1.56 0.91
N ALA A 8 6.03 -1.62 1.62
CA ALA A 8 4.72 -1.74 0.98
C ALA A 8 4.41 -0.53 0.07
N GLY A 9 4.68 0.69 0.54
CA GLY A 9 4.55 1.90 -0.27
C GLY A 9 5.49 1.89 -1.48
N PHE A 10 6.74 1.47 -1.29
CA PHE A 10 7.69 1.30 -2.39
C PHE A 10 7.19 0.31 -3.45
N LEU A 11 6.67 -0.86 -3.05
CA LEU A 11 6.12 -1.82 -4.01
C LEU A 11 4.95 -1.26 -4.82
N VAL A 12 4.07 -0.47 -4.18
CA VAL A 12 2.99 0.21 -4.90
C VAL A 12 3.54 1.24 -5.89
N GLY A 13 4.54 2.03 -5.49
CA GLY A 13 5.19 2.99 -6.38
C GLY A 13 5.86 2.32 -7.58
N VAL A 14 6.61 1.23 -7.35
CA VAL A 14 7.23 0.44 -8.41
C VAL A 14 6.18 -0.16 -9.34
N ALA A 15 5.09 -0.72 -8.80
CA ALA A 15 4.01 -1.27 -9.61
C ALA A 15 3.37 -0.20 -10.51
N ALA A 16 3.12 1.00 -9.99
CA ALA A 16 2.58 2.11 -10.77
C ALA A 16 3.55 2.56 -11.87
N PHE A 17 4.85 2.67 -11.55
CA PHE A 17 5.89 3.02 -12.51
C PHE A 17 6.01 1.97 -13.62
N MET A 18 5.99 0.68 -13.28
CA MET A 18 5.98 -0.40 -14.27
C MET A 18 4.78 -0.26 -15.22
N ILE A 19 3.57 -0.06 -14.69
CA ILE A 19 2.38 0.09 -15.54
C ILE A 19 2.55 1.25 -16.51
N PHE A 20 3.04 2.39 -16.03
CA PHE A 20 3.27 3.57 -16.86
C PHE A 20 4.27 3.31 -18.00
N GLU A 21 5.48 2.82 -17.67
CA GLU A 21 6.54 2.58 -18.66
C GLU A 21 6.13 1.54 -19.71
N TRP A 22 5.54 0.43 -19.28
CA TRP A 22 5.21 -0.68 -20.18
C TRP A 22 4.01 -0.36 -21.08
N ILE A 23 3.03 0.41 -20.59
CA ILE A 23 1.94 0.93 -21.45
C ILE A 23 2.51 1.94 -22.45
N ASN A 24 3.35 2.87 -22.01
CA ASN A 24 3.94 3.88 -22.88
C ASN A 24 4.82 3.23 -23.96
N LEU A 25 5.63 2.23 -23.60
CA LEU A 25 6.38 1.43 -24.56
C LEU A 25 5.44 0.76 -25.56
N GLY A 26 4.36 0.12 -25.08
CA GLY A 26 3.36 -0.53 -25.94
C GLY A 26 2.79 0.39 -27.02
N PHE A 27 2.51 1.65 -26.68
CA PHE A 27 2.06 2.68 -27.64
C PHE A 27 3.18 3.26 -28.50
N ASN A 28 4.42 3.25 -28.01
CA ASN A 28 5.58 3.80 -28.69
C ASN A 28 6.35 2.74 -29.51
N LEU A 29 5.75 1.58 -29.79
CA LEU A 29 6.30 0.67 -30.79
C LEU A 29 6.15 1.32 -32.17
N ALA A 30 7.26 1.80 -32.72
CA ALA A 30 7.30 2.40 -34.04
C ALA A 30 6.90 1.38 -35.13
N ASP A 31 6.32 1.90 -36.21
CA ASP A 31 6.03 1.11 -37.40
C ASP A 31 7.33 0.80 -38.17
N GLY A 32 7.31 -0.31 -38.93
CA GLY A 32 8.41 -0.70 -39.82
C GLY A 32 9.29 -1.84 -39.31
N HIS A 33 8.88 -2.55 -38.26
CA HIS A 33 9.60 -3.73 -37.77
C HIS A 33 8.97 -5.05 -38.25
N PRO A 34 9.70 -6.18 -38.20
CA PRO A 34 9.12 -7.50 -38.49
C PRO A 34 8.02 -7.89 -37.48
N THR A 35 7.06 -8.73 -37.88
CA THR A 35 5.98 -9.21 -36.99
C THR A 35 6.49 -9.80 -35.68
N SER A 36 7.62 -10.53 -35.72
CA SER A 36 8.25 -11.11 -34.52
C SER A 36 8.65 -10.06 -33.49
N PHE A 37 9.06 -8.86 -33.92
CA PHE A 37 9.38 -7.75 -33.02
C PHE A 37 8.15 -7.35 -32.20
N TYR A 38 7.00 -7.16 -32.85
CA TYR A 38 5.75 -6.78 -32.19
C TYR A 38 5.23 -7.88 -31.26
N VAL A 39 5.36 -9.15 -31.65
CA VAL A 39 4.93 -10.28 -30.81
C VAL A 39 5.77 -10.35 -29.53
N VAL A 40 7.10 -10.29 -29.65
CA VAL A 40 8.00 -10.37 -28.48
C VAL A 40 7.76 -9.22 -27.51
N HIS A 41 7.69 -7.98 -28.03
CA HIS A 41 7.43 -6.81 -27.19
C HIS A 41 6.02 -6.82 -26.61
N GLY A 42 5.02 -7.26 -27.38
CA GLY A 42 3.65 -7.42 -26.88
C GLY A 42 3.56 -8.39 -25.70
N VAL A 43 4.25 -9.54 -25.78
CA VAL A 43 4.32 -10.50 -24.66
C VAL A 43 5.07 -9.91 -23.47
N LEU A 44 6.21 -9.23 -23.70
CA LEU A 44 6.96 -8.53 -22.64
C LEU A 44 6.11 -7.52 -21.90
N VAL A 45 5.36 -6.68 -22.63
CA VAL A 45 4.42 -5.71 -22.05
C VAL A 45 3.36 -6.44 -21.22
N ALA A 46 2.66 -7.42 -21.80
CA ALA A 46 1.57 -8.13 -21.13
C ALA A 46 2.01 -8.80 -19.81
N VAL A 47 3.15 -9.51 -19.83
CA VAL A 47 3.70 -10.18 -18.65
C VAL A 47 4.12 -9.16 -17.58
N ASN A 48 4.75 -8.06 -17.96
CA ASN A 48 5.17 -7.04 -16.99
C ASN A 48 3.97 -6.33 -16.35
N ILE A 49 2.91 -6.04 -17.11
CA ILE A 49 1.68 -5.50 -16.54
C ILE A 49 1.08 -6.48 -15.53
N LEU A 50 1.04 -7.78 -15.85
CA LEU A 50 0.57 -8.79 -14.91
C LEU A 50 1.42 -8.83 -13.63
N LEU A 51 2.75 -8.80 -13.75
CA LEU A 51 3.66 -8.74 -12.60
C LEU A 51 3.45 -7.48 -11.76
N ALA A 52 3.28 -6.33 -12.41
CA ALA A 52 2.99 -5.07 -11.73
C ALA A 52 1.68 -5.13 -10.94
N LEU A 53 0.63 -5.76 -11.49
CA LEU A 53 -0.62 -5.97 -10.78
C LEU A 53 -0.43 -6.88 -9.57
N VAL A 54 0.30 -7.99 -9.68
CA VAL A 54 0.60 -8.88 -8.55
C VAL A 54 1.36 -8.13 -7.46
N ILE A 55 2.47 -7.48 -7.80
CA ILE A 55 3.28 -6.71 -6.84
C ILE A 55 2.46 -5.58 -6.21
N GLY A 56 1.67 -4.87 -7.02
CA GLY A 56 0.79 -3.80 -6.58
C GLY A 56 -0.25 -4.29 -5.58
N THR A 57 -0.88 -5.44 -5.83
CA THR A 57 -1.85 -6.02 -4.88
C THR A 57 -1.18 -6.40 -3.56
N ILE A 58 0.05 -6.94 -3.58
CA ILE A 58 0.81 -7.25 -2.38
C ILE A 58 1.15 -5.96 -1.60
N GLY A 59 1.64 -4.93 -2.29
CA GLY A 59 1.93 -3.64 -1.70
C GLY A 59 0.70 -2.98 -1.07
N VAL A 60 -0.44 -2.97 -1.79
CA VAL A 60 -1.71 -2.44 -1.29
C VAL A 60 -2.19 -3.19 -0.06
N ARG A 61 -2.07 -4.53 -0.04
CA ARG A 61 -2.40 -5.34 1.16
C ARG A 61 -1.47 -5.03 2.34
N GLY A 62 -0.18 -4.83 2.08
CA GLY A 62 0.79 -4.42 3.10
C GLY A 62 0.52 -3.02 3.68
N LEU A 63 -0.05 -2.10 2.88
CA LEU A 63 -0.48 -0.79 3.33
C LEU A 63 -1.80 -0.84 4.12
N ARG A 64 -2.70 -1.76 3.76
CA ARG A 64 -4.01 -2.00 4.40
C ARG A 64 -3.94 -2.91 5.64
N GLY A 65 -2.76 -3.05 6.27
CA GLY A 65 -2.59 -3.83 7.50
C GLY A 65 -3.70 -3.53 8.51
N PRO A 66 -4.13 -4.53 9.31
CA PRO A 66 -5.38 -4.49 10.08
C PRO A 66 -5.50 -3.14 10.78
N GLY A 67 -6.53 -2.38 10.39
CA GLY A 67 -6.72 -1.03 10.89
C GLY A 67 -6.65 -1.04 12.41
N GLY A 68 -5.74 -0.26 12.97
CA GLY A 68 -5.92 0.23 14.32
C GLY A 68 -7.13 1.15 14.30
N PRO A 69 -8.21 0.77 15.00
CA PRO A 69 -8.74 1.69 15.98
C PRO A 69 -9.16 0.97 17.27
N ARG A 70 -8.56 1.37 18.40
CA ARG A 70 -9.19 1.47 19.72
C ARG A 70 -8.25 2.23 20.66
N GLY A 71 -8.02 3.50 20.34
CA GLY A 71 -7.73 4.50 21.36
C GLY A 71 -9.04 4.86 22.06
N SER A 72 -9.70 3.88 22.68
CA SER A 72 -10.75 4.15 23.67
C SER A 72 -10.05 4.30 25.02
N SER A 73 -9.41 5.44 25.22
CA SER A 73 -9.15 5.93 26.57
C SER A 73 -10.30 6.85 26.91
N ASP A 74 -11.34 6.20 27.42
CA ASP A 74 -12.54 6.74 28.01
C ASP A 74 -12.24 7.95 28.93
N PRO A 75 -12.81 9.16 28.66
CA PRO A 75 -12.69 10.31 29.55
C PRO A 75 -13.26 10.05 30.96
N ARG A 76 -14.08 9.01 31.16
CA ARG A 76 -14.62 8.64 32.48
C ARG A 76 -13.59 8.09 33.45
N ALA A 77 -12.39 7.72 32.99
CA ALA A 77 -11.29 7.34 33.88
C ALA A 77 -10.64 8.56 34.59
N LEU A 78 -10.93 9.79 34.16
CA LEU A 78 -10.39 11.02 34.77
C LEU A 78 -11.29 11.63 35.85
N HIS A 79 -12.54 11.18 35.97
CA HIS A 79 -13.45 11.56 37.05
C HIS A 79 -13.69 10.37 37.99
N GLY A 80 -12.67 10.05 38.78
CA GLY A 80 -12.91 9.38 40.06
C GLY A 80 -13.72 10.33 40.96
N PRO A 81 -14.65 9.81 41.78
CA PRO A 81 -15.51 10.64 42.62
C PRO A 81 -14.65 11.46 43.59
N ALA A 82 -14.66 12.77 43.39
CA ALA A 82 -14.26 13.72 44.39
C ALA A 82 -15.33 13.69 45.49
N GLU A 83 -15.15 12.90 46.54
CA GLU A 83 -15.73 13.16 47.87
C GLU A 83 -15.15 12.19 48.91
N GLY A 84 -14.54 12.77 49.94
CA GLY A 84 -13.92 12.06 51.05
C GLY A 84 -13.23 13.02 52.00
N VAL A 85 -13.92 14.10 52.37
CA VAL A 85 -13.51 15.08 53.39
C VAL A 85 -13.16 14.37 54.69
N GLN A 86 -11.87 14.20 54.95
CA GLN A 86 -11.37 13.75 56.24
C GLN A 86 -11.32 14.95 57.19
N ARG A 87 -12.32 15.06 58.09
CA ARG A 87 -12.37 16.08 59.14
C ARG A 87 -11.24 15.87 60.16
N PRO A 88 -10.68 16.94 60.78
CA PRO A 88 -9.70 16.79 61.84
C PRO A 88 -10.36 16.22 63.11
N LYS A 89 -9.69 15.26 63.75
CA LYS A 89 -9.95 14.91 65.15
C LYS A 89 -8.88 15.59 66.01
N VAL A 90 -9.36 16.57 66.77
CA VAL A 90 -8.88 17.16 68.05
C VAL A 90 -7.37 17.22 68.26
#